data_AF-A0A2G0YYE3-F1
#
_entry.id   AF-A0A2G0YYE3-F1
#
_cell.length_a   1.000
_cell.length_b   1.000
_cell.length_c   1.000
_cell.angle_alpha   90.00
_cell.angle_beta   90.00
_cell.angle_gamma   90.00
#
_symmetry.space_group_name_H-M   'P 1'
#
loop_
_entity.id
_entity.type
_entity.pdbx_description
1 polymer ?
#
loop_
_entity_poly.entity_id
_entity_poly.type
_entity_poly.pdbx_seq_one_letter_code
_entity_poly.pdbx_strand_id
1 'polypeptide(L)'
;MILEQLKALGNDTRMLMMEWLKDPLSNFPPQDHGDPAIGVCVTHLQHKAGLSPSTASAHLAILQRAGFVLTTRIGKWTYYRRNEQAIDDFAARLIIEL
;
A
#
# COMPACT_ATOMS: atom_id res chain seq x y z
N MET A 1 -5.19 12.66 -11.34
CA MET A 1 -5.89 12.34 -12.61
C MET A 1 -6.14 10.84 -12.63
N ILE A 2 -7.35 10.38 -12.98
CA ILE A 2 -7.79 8.97 -12.85
C ILE A 2 -6.86 7.97 -13.55
N LEU A 3 -6.25 8.36 -14.66
CA LEU A 3 -5.27 7.55 -15.40
C LEU A 3 -4.05 7.16 -14.55
N GLU A 4 -3.53 8.04 -13.71
CA GLU A 4 -2.36 7.74 -12.87
C GLU A 4 -2.71 6.76 -11.75
N GLN A 5 -3.95 6.81 -11.26
CA GLN A 5 -4.48 5.86 -10.30
C GLN A 5 -4.67 4.47 -10.94
N LEU A 6 -5.20 4.42 -12.17
CA LEU A 6 -5.30 3.18 -12.95
C LEU A 6 -3.93 2.56 -13.22
N LYS A 7 -2.93 3.35 -13.66
CA LYS A 7 -1.55 2.87 -13.85
C LYS A 7 -0.92 2.38 -12.54
N ALA A 8 -1.22 3.03 -11.43
CA ALA A 8 -0.74 2.60 -10.12
C ALA A 8 -1.34 1.24 -9.72
N LEU A 9 -2.59 0.93 -10.06
CA LEU A 9 -3.17 -0.40 -9.81
C LEU A 9 -2.89 -1.42 -10.91
N GLY A 10 -2.56 -1.00 -12.13
CA GLY A 10 -2.30 -1.88 -13.28
C GLY A 10 -0.99 -2.66 -13.23
N ASN A 11 -0.55 -3.10 -12.06
CA ASN A 11 0.65 -3.91 -11.84
C ASN A 11 0.42 -4.91 -10.73
N ASP A 12 0.70 -6.18 -11.02
CA ASP A 12 0.40 -7.32 -10.14
C ASP A 12 1.00 -7.17 -8.74
N THR A 13 2.27 -6.76 -8.65
CA THR A 13 2.93 -6.53 -7.36
C THR A 13 2.20 -5.48 -6.52
N ARG A 14 1.77 -4.37 -7.13
CA ARG A 14 1.04 -3.32 -6.41
C ARG A 14 -0.34 -3.79 -5.97
N MET A 15 -1.03 -4.58 -6.79
CA MET A 15 -2.31 -5.18 -6.42
C MET A 15 -2.18 -6.17 -5.27
N LEU A 16 -1.16 -7.03 -5.29
CA LEU A 16 -0.87 -7.95 -4.18
C LEU A 16 -0.58 -7.19 -2.88
N MET A 17 0.20 -6.10 -2.95
CA MET A 17 0.40 -5.24 -1.78
C MET A 17 -0.91 -4.65 -1.25
N MET A 18 -1.79 -4.17 -2.13
CA MET A 18 -3.12 -3.65 -1.74
C MET A 18 -4.03 -4.73 -1.15
N GLU A 19 -3.91 -5.97 -1.61
CA GLU A 19 -4.65 -7.12 -1.07
C GLU A 19 -4.16 -7.47 0.34
N TRP A 20 -2.85 -7.60 0.54
CA TRP A 20 -2.29 -7.92 1.85
C TRP A 20 -2.56 -6.83 2.88
N LEU A 21 -2.52 -5.55 2.45
CA LEU A 21 -2.81 -4.42 3.33
C LEU A 21 -4.30 -4.29 3.70
N LYS A 22 -5.20 -5.05 3.06
CA LYS A 22 -6.63 -5.09 3.41
C LYS A 22 -6.87 -5.78 4.76
N ASP A 23 -6.09 -6.82 5.04
CA ASP A 23 -6.11 -7.54 6.31
C ASP A 23 -4.67 -7.81 6.78
N PRO A 24 -4.01 -6.81 7.37
CA PRO A 24 -2.60 -6.92 7.73
C PRO A 24 -2.35 -7.97 8.82
N LEU A 25 -3.31 -8.23 9.70
CA LEU A 25 -3.19 -9.18 10.80
C LEU A 25 -3.12 -10.63 10.31
N SER A 26 -3.90 -10.97 9.29
CA SER A 26 -3.84 -12.31 8.67
C SER A 26 -2.69 -12.45 7.68
N ASN A 27 -2.16 -11.33 7.16
CA ASN A 27 -1.18 -11.35 6.08
C ASN A 27 0.28 -11.21 6.51
N PHE A 28 0.56 -10.70 7.71
CA PHE A 28 1.91 -10.44 8.17
C PHE A 28 2.12 -10.96 9.60
N PRO A 29 3.34 -11.38 9.96
CA PRO A 29 3.64 -11.70 11.35
C PRO A 29 3.50 -10.46 12.25
N PRO A 30 3.37 -10.66 13.58
CA PRO A 30 3.42 -9.57 14.53
C PRO A 30 4.64 -8.67 14.30
N GLN A 31 4.46 -7.36 14.44
CA GLN A 31 5.53 -6.40 14.24
C GLN A 31 6.21 -6.12 15.58
N ASP A 32 7.54 -6.24 15.63
CA ASP A 32 8.33 -5.90 16.83
C ASP A 32 8.20 -4.41 17.21
N HIS A 33 7.89 -3.57 16.22
CA HIS A 33 7.74 -2.14 16.35
C HIS A 33 6.47 -1.70 15.61
N GLY A 34 5.65 -0.87 16.27
CA GLY A 34 4.45 -0.29 15.68
C GLY A 34 3.20 -1.16 15.80
N ASP A 35 2.10 -0.54 16.19
CA ASP A 35 0.78 -1.16 16.21
C ASP A 35 0.32 -1.45 14.77
N PRO A 36 -0.19 -2.64 14.41
CA PRO A 36 -0.80 -2.91 13.10
C PRO A 36 -1.78 -1.83 12.60
N ALA A 37 -2.44 -1.11 13.51
CA ALA A 37 -3.30 0.03 13.20
C ALA A 37 -2.59 1.17 12.45
N ILE A 38 -1.28 1.35 12.64
CA ILE A 38 -0.49 2.37 11.92
C ILE A 38 -0.11 1.92 10.50
N GLY A 39 -0.24 0.62 10.21
CA GLY A 39 0.14 -0.04 8.97
C GLY A 39 1.25 -1.07 9.12
N VAL A 40 1.71 -1.57 7.97
CA VAL A 40 2.72 -2.63 7.85
C VAL A 40 4.07 -2.02 7.46
N CYS A 41 5.12 -2.42 8.16
CA CYS A 41 6.48 -1.98 7.89
C CYS A 41 6.92 -2.38 6.47
N VAL A 42 7.62 -1.48 5.78
CA VAL A 42 8.17 -1.71 4.43
C VAL A 42 8.99 -2.99 4.34
N THR A 43 9.70 -3.37 5.40
CA THR A 43 10.52 -4.59 5.45
C THR A 43 9.65 -5.84 5.31
N HIS A 44 8.50 -5.90 5.99
CA HIS A 44 7.58 -7.04 5.86
C HIS A 44 6.96 -7.14 4.46
N LEU A 45 6.56 -6.00 3.89
CA LEU A 45 6.05 -5.95 2.51
C LEU A 45 7.11 -6.41 1.51
N GLN A 46 8.35 -5.95 1.68
CA GLN A 46 9.49 -6.35 0.87
C GLN A 46 9.73 -7.86 0.95
N HIS A 47 9.81 -8.43 2.16
CA HIS A 47 10.04 -9.86 2.35
C HIS A 47 8.92 -10.69 1.73
N LYS A 48 7.65 -10.32 1.97
CA LYS A 48 6.50 -11.04 1.42
C LYS A 48 6.44 -10.97 -0.12
N ALA A 49 6.83 -9.84 -0.70
CA ALA A 49 6.89 -9.66 -2.15
C ALA A 49 8.13 -10.30 -2.81
N GLY A 50 9.13 -10.75 -2.04
CA GLY A 50 10.39 -11.26 -2.58
C GLY A 50 11.20 -10.19 -3.32
N LEU A 51 11.10 -8.93 -2.91
CA LEU A 51 11.70 -7.78 -3.61
C LEU A 51 12.94 -7.24 -2.90
N SER A 52 13.73 -6.45 -3.64
CA SER A 52 14.75 -5.60 -3.02
C SER A 52 14.10 -4.44 -2.26
N PRO A 53 14.79 -3.83 -1.27
CA PRO A 53 14.24 -2.70 -0.50
C PRO A 53 13.89 -1.50 -1.39
N SER A 54 14.71 -1.21 -2.39
CA SER A 54 14.50 -0.09 -3.32
C SER A 54 13.30 -0.35 -4.24
N THR A 55 13.16 -1.59 -4.75
CA THR A 55 12.03 -1.98 -5.59
C THR A 55 10.71 -1.91 -4.81
N ALA A 56 10.65 -2.50 -3.62
CA ALA A 56 9.45 -2.44 -2.77
C ALA A 56 9.06 -0.99 -2.44
N SER A 57 10.04 -0.17 -2.06
CA SER A 57 9.83 1.26 -1.78
C SER A 57 9.31 2.01 -3.01
N ALA A 58 9.79 1.69 -4.20
CA ALA A 58 9.32 2.31 -5.44
C ALA A 58 7.85 1.97 -5.73
N HIS A 59 7.43 0.71 -5.56
CA HIS A 59 6.02 0.32 -5.71
C HIS A 59 5.12 1.04 -4.71
N LEU A 60 5.53 1.10 -3.44
CA LEU A 60 4.77 1.78 -2.38
C LEU A 60 4.73 3.29 -2.58
N ALA A 61 5.79 3.91 -3.10
CA ALA A 61 5.79 5.33 -3.46
C ALA A 61 4.82 5.62 -4.62
N ILE A 62 4.69 4.73 -5.59
CA ILE A 62 3.70 4.86 -6.68
C ILE A 62 2.28 4.80 -6.10
N LEU A 63 1.98 3.82 -5.25
CA LEU A 63 0.68 3.68 -4.59
C LEU A 63 0.37 4.90 -3.70
N GLN A 64 1.36 5.41 -2.97
CA GLN A 64 1.22 6.58 -2.11
C GLN A 64 0.92 7.84 -2.93
N ARG A 65 1.67 8.07 -4.02
CA ARG A 65 1.42 9.23 -4.92
C ARG A 65 0.06 9.15 -5.59
N ALA A 66 -0.45 7.95 -5.86
CA ALA A 66 -1.80 7.72 -6.35
C ALA A 66 -2.89 7.84 -5.27
N GLY A 67 -2.50 8.00 -4.00
CA GLY A 67 -3.39 8.21 -2.86
C GLY A 67 -3.92 6.93 -2.21
N PHE A 68 -3.57 5.75 -2.70
CA PHE A 68 -4.14 4.47 -2.26
C PHE A 68 -3.61 3.97 -0.91
N VAL A 69 -2.42 4.43 -0.52
CA VAL A 69 -1.83 4.10 0.77
C VAL A 69 -1.40 5.36 1.50
N LEU A 70 -1.48 5.30 2.82
CA LEU A 70 -0.96 6.30 3.75
C LEU A 70 0.34 5.79 4.35
N THR A 71 1.25 6.73 4.60
CA THR A 71 2.60 6.44 5.09
C THR A 71 2.78 7.05 6.47
N THR A 72 3.19 6.24 7.44
CA THR A 72 3.53 6.68 8.79
C THR A 72 5.00 6.36 9.07
N ARG A 73 5.77 7.33 9.56
CA ARG A 73 7.17 7.12 9.92
C ARG A 73 7.34 7.12 11.43
N ILE A 74 7.92 6.04 11.97
CA ILE A 74 8.28 5.93 13.38
C ILE A 74 9.76 5.59 13.47
N GLY A 75 10.56 6.57 13.92
CA GLY A 75 12.01 6.46 13.95
C GLY A 75 12.61 6.20 12.57
N LYS A 76 13.26 5.04 12.41
CA LYS A 76 13.88 4.59 11.16
C LYS A 76 12.92 3.82 10.25
N TRP A 77 11.74 3.47 10.74
CA TRP A 77 10.81 2.58 10.05
C TRP A 77 9.67 3.35 9.40
N THR A 78 9.26 2.87 8.24
CA THR A 78 8.14 3.42 7.46
C THR A 78 7.07 2.35 7.33
N TYR A 79 5.84 2.72 7.70
CA TYR A 79 4.67 1.86 7.71
C TYR A 79 3.68 2.34 6.66
N TYR A 80 3.05 1.38 5.99
CA TYR A 80 2.05 1.62 4.96
C TYR A 80 0.73 0.98 5.34
N ARG A 81 -0.36 1.72 5.19
CA ARG A 81 -1.72 1.21 5.34
C ARG A 81 -2.59 1.68 4.19
N ARG A 82 -3.68 0.98 3.91
CA ARG A 82 -4.66 1.42 2.91
C ARG A 82 -5.30 2.74 3.31
N ASN A 83 -5.58 3.54 2.30
CA ASN A 83 -6.41 4.73 2.41
C ASN A 83 -7.81 4.39 1.90
N GLU A 84 -8.64 3.76 2.75
CA GLU A 84 -9.97 3.30 2.31
C GLU A 84 -10.81 4.43 1.72
N GLN A 85 -10.77 5.64 2.31
CA GLN A 85 -11.48 6.80 1.76
C GLN A 85 -11.07 7.09 0.31
N ALA A 86 -9.76 7.13 0.01
CA ALA A 86 -9.31 7.41 -1.35
C ALA A 86 -9.61 6.25 -2.33
N ILE A 87 -9.69 5.02 -1.83
CA ILE A 87 -10.07 3.84 -2.62
C ILE A 87 -11.56 3.92 -2.97
N ASP A 88 -12.42 4.23 -2.00
CA ASP A 88 -13.86 4.40 -2.20
C ASP A 88 -14.14 5.57 -3.16
N ASP A 89 -13.46 6.71 -2.98
CA ASP A 89 -13.56 7.85 -3.88
C ASP A 89 -13.10 7.51 -5.30
N PHE A 90 -12.07 6.66 -5.44
CA PHE A 90 -11.61 6.18 -6.75
C PHE A 90 -12.62 5.23 -7.39
N ALA A 91 -13.19 4.29 -6.64
CA ALA A 91 -14.23 3.38 -7.12
C ALA A 91 -15.48 4.14 -7.57
N ALA A 92 -15.93 5.14 -6.81
CA ALA A 92 -17.05 6.00 -7.19
C ALA A 92 -16.77 6.78 -8.49
N ARG A 93 -15.55 7.31 -8.66
CA ARG A 93 -15.14 8.00 -9.89
C ARG A 93 -15.09 7.07 -11.10
N LEU A 94 -14.64 5.83 -10.93
CA LEU A 94 -14.62 4.84 -12.00
C LEU A 94 -16.02 4.58 -12.57
N ILE A 95 -17.05 4.52 -11.72
CA ILE A 95 -18.44 4.31 -12.14
C ILE A 95 -19.00 5.48 -12.95
N ILE A 96 -18.46 6.69 -12.75
CA ILE A 96 -18.93 7.91 -13.45
C ILE A 96 -18.21 8.08 -14.79
N GLU A 97 -16.92 7.77 -14.85
CA GLU A 97 -16.06 8.04 -16.00
C GLU A 97 -15.98 6.88 -17.01
N LEU A 98 -16.44 5.68 -16.64
CA LEU A 98 -16.48 4.45 -17.47
C LEU A 98 -17.87 3.84 -17.49
#